data_AF-A0A9D6R3Y6-F1
#
_entry.id   AF-A0A9D6R3Y6-F1
#
_cell.length_a   1.000
_cell.length_b   1.000
_cell.length_c   1.000
_cell.angle_alpha   90.00
_cell.angle_beta   90.00
_cell.angle_gamma   90.00
#
_symmetry.space_group_name_H-M   'P 1'
#
loop_
_entity.id
_entity.type
_entity.pdbx_description
1 polymer ?
#
loop_
_entity_poly.entity_id
_entity_poly.type
_entity_poly.pdbx_seq_one_letter_code
_entity_poly.pdbx_strand_id
1 'polypeptide(L)'
;MQTRKLFLLSLVGLLLFVAGCGGGGGGGGGGGTSGGGGATTIDPATAATVTGKVKFDGTAPKNDPIAMDAEPTCQEQYPNGATRETVLVNDNGTLQNVFVYVKKGLENYKFSPPAEGVVLDQKGCRYHPHVFGIMAGQELIIRNSDGILHNIHPQPAVNKAFNLGQPVKMDSKKKFDQVEVMIPIKCDVHAWMSGYVGVLNHPYFAVTGTDGS
;
A
#
# COMPACT_ATOMS: atom_id res chain seq x y z
N MET A 1 -31.49 49.67 8.66
CA MET A 1 -30.76 50.85 8.13
C MET A 1 -29.91 50.41 6.95
N GLN A 2 -30.13 51.07 5.80
CA GLN A 2 -29.30 51.21 4.58
C GLN A 2 -28.75 49.94 3.89
N THR A 3 -29.37 49.40 2.83
CA THR A 3 -29.48 49.85 1.41
C THR A 3 -28.30 49.47 0.51
N ARG A 4 -28.57 48.47 -0.36
CA ARG A 4 -28.33 48.36 -1.82
C ARG A 4 -27.25 49.25 -2.45
N LYS A 5 -26.48 48.65 -3.37
CA LYS A 5 -26.32 49.18 -4.76
C LYS A 5 -25.85 48.10 -5.75
N LEU A 6 -26.75 47.80 -6.69
CA LEU A 6 -26.54 47.18 -8.00
C LEU A 6 -25.83 48.19 -8.91
N PHE A 7 -24.97 47.73 -9.82
CA PHE A 7 -24.73 48.42 -11.09
C PHE A 7 -24.65 47.39 -12.23
N LEU A 8 -25.69 47.40 -13.07
CA LEU A 8 -25.64 46.96 -14.46
C LEU A 8 -24.97 48.06 -15.29
N LEU A 9 -24.20 47.67 -16.30
CA LEU A 9 -24.15 48.40 -17.58
C LEU A 9 -23.80 47.45 -18.73
N SER A 10 -24.59 47.59 -19.78
CA SER A 10 -24.68 46.81 -21.01
C SER A 10 -24.06 47.59 -22.16
N LEU A 11 -23.56 46.92 -23.21
CA LEU A 11 -23.59 47.30 -24.65
C LEU A 11 -22.85 46.20 -25.45
N VAL A 12 -23.51 45.36 -26.28
CA VAL A 12 -23.79 45.53 -27.73
C VAL A 12 -22.54 45.94 -28.52
N GLY A 13 -22.04 45.26 -29.57
CA GLY A 13 -22.44 44.11 -30.38
C GLY A 13 -21.63 44.17 -31.70
N LEU A 14 -21.44 43.07 -32.44
CA LEU A 14 -21.43 43.05 -33.92
C LEU A 14 -21.36 41.60 -34.44
N LEU A 15 -22.37 41.20 -35.22
CA LEU A 15 -22.34 40.02 -36.08
C LEU A 15 -21.56 40.32 -37.37
N LEU A 16 -20.72 39.37 -37.79
CA LEU A 16 -20.32 39.23 -39.20
C LEU A 16 -20.53 37.76 -39.60
N PHE A 17 -21.56 37.55 -40.43
CA PHE A 17 -21.73 36.34 -41.22
C PHE A 17 -20.87 36.45 -42.47
N VAL A 18 -20.08 35.41 -42.75
CA VAL A 18 -19.63 35.10 -44.11
C VAL A 18 -19.96 33.65 -44.37
N ALA A 19 -20.94 33.44 -45.26
CA ALA A 19 -21.24 32.15 -45.86
C ALA A 19 -20.25 31.91 -47.01
N GLY A 20 -19.56 30.77 -46.98
CA GLY A 20 -18.75 30.26 -48.07
C GLY A 20 -19.11 28.80 -48.33
N CYS A 21 -19.90 28.56 -49.37
CA CYS A 21 -20.16 27.24 -49.94
C CYS A 21 -19.21 27.05 -51.13
N GLY A 22 -18.40 26.00 -51.13
CA GLY A 22 -17.51 25.62 -52.23
C GLY A 22 -17.17 24.14 -52.11
N GLY A 23 -17.62 23.35 -53.08
CA GLY A 23 -17.51 21.89 -53.07
C GLY A 23 -16.24 21.32 -53.72
N GLY A 24 -16.13 20.00 -53.60
CA GLY A 24 -15.42 19.14 -54.55
C GLY A 24 -14.04 18.64 -54.12
N GLY A 25 -13.89 17.30 -54.08
CA GLY A 25 -12.59 16.63 -54.27
C GLY A 25 -12.10 15.83 -53.06
N GLY A 26 -12.16 14.51 -53.17
CA GLY A 26 -11.60 13.58 -52.18
C GLY A 26 -10.08 13.61 -52.07
N GLY A 27 -9.59 13.09 -50.96
CA GLY A 27 -8.17 12.84 -50.72
C GLY A 27 -7.98 12.27 -49.33
N GLY A 28 -7.68 10.98 -49.25
CA GLY A 28 -7.39 10.29 -48.00
C GLY A 28 -6.18 10.90 -47.29
N GLY A 29 -6.28 10.98 -45.97
CA GLY A 29 -5.18 11.32 -45.06
C GLY A 29 -5.40 10.55 -43.79
N GLY A 30 -4.51 9.58 -43.54
CA GLY A 30 -4.65 8.55 -42.51
C GLY A 30 -4.94 9.12 -41.13
N GLY A 31 -6.09 8.71 -40.58
CA GLY A 31 -6.31 8.73 -39.14
C GLY A 31 -5.30 7.78 -38.51
N GLY A 32 -4.27 8.35 -37.90
CA GLY A 32 -3.39 7.66 -36.99
C GLY A 32 -4.25 7.07 -35.88
N THR A 33 -4.48 5.76 -35.97
CA THR A 33 -4.99 4.95 -34.88
C THR A 33 -3.98 5.06 -33.75
N SER A 34 -4.29 5.86 -32.73
CA SER A 34 -3.68 5.72 -31.42
C SER A 34 -4.09 4.32 -30.92
N GLY A 35 -3.25 3.34 -31.23
CA GLY A 35 -3.41 1.97 -30.76
C GLY A 35 -3.42 1.99 -29.25
N GLY A 36 -4.61 1.93 -28.66
CA GLY A 36 -4.81 1.49 -27.30
C GLY A 36 -4.35 0.05 -27.24
N GLY A 37 -3.05 -0.16 -27.05
CA GLY A 37 -2.49 -1.47 -26.78
C GLY A 37 -3.17 -2.00 -25.53
N GLY A 38 -4.08 -2.96 -25.73
CA GLY A 38 -4.69 -3.69 -24.63
C GLY A 38 -3.57 -4.27 -23.79
N ALA A 39 -3.55 -3.95 -22.50
CA ALA A 39 -2.51 -4.47 -21.62
C ALA A 39 -2.52 -6.00 -21.67
N THR A 40 -1.32 -6.56 -21.78
CA THR A 40 -1.14 -7.99 -22.01
C THR A 40 -1.22 -8.73 -20.67
N THR A 41 -1.89 -9.88 -20.66
CA THR A 41 -1.86 -10.80 -19.51
C THR A 41 -0.60 -11.65 -19.58
N ILE A 42 0.06 -11.90 -18.45
CA ILE A 42 1.23 -12.80 -18.41
C ILE A 42 0.79 -14.23 -18.75
N ASP A 43 1.53 -14.92 -19.63
CA ASP A 43 1.45 -16.36 -19.80
C ASP A 43 2.32 -17.06 -18.74
N PRO A 44 1.74 -17.75 -17.75
CA PRO A 44 2.49 -18.43 -16.71
C PRO A 44 3.49 -19.45 -17.25
N ALA A 45 3.26 -20.03 -18.43
CA ALA A 45 4.16 -21.00 -19.05
C ALA A 45 5.49 -20.38 -19.55
N THR A 46 5.53 -19.06 -19.71
CA THR A 46 6.72 -18.31 -20.15
C THR A 46 7.31 -17.43 -19.04
N ALA A 47 6.69 -17.41 -17.87
CA ALA A 47 7.17 -16.63 -16.75
C ALA A 47 8.44 -17.23 -16.15
N ALA A 48 9.46 -16.38 -15.93
CA ALA A 48 10.67 -16.75 -15.21
C ALA A 48 10.48 -16.63 -13.70
N THR A 49 11.18 -17.48 -12.94
CA THR A 49 11.24 -17.40 -11.48
C THR A 49 12.50 -16.65 -11.05
N VAL A 50 12.35 -15.69 -10.15
CA VAL A 50 13.47 -15.02 -9.46
C VAL A 50 13.51 -15.52 -8.03
N THR A 51 14.66 -16.03 -7.58
CA THR A 51 14.90 -16.46 -6.20
C THR A 51 16.18 -15.83 -5.66
N GLY A 52 16.28 -15.71 -4.34
CA GLY A 52 17.45 -15.12 -3.69
C GLY A 52 17.39 -15.24 -2.18
N LYS A 53 18.44 -14.76 -1.52
CA LYS A 53 18.50 -14.58 -0.06
C LYS A 53 19.06 -13.19 0.25
N VAL A 54 18.53 -12.54 1.28
CA VAL A 54 19.07 -11.26 1.76
C VAL A 54 20.00 -11.52 2.94
N LYS A 55 21.27 -11.14 2.80
CA LYS A 55 22.30 -11.27 3.85
C LYS A 55 22.53 -9.95 4.57
N PHE A 56 22.84 -10.02 5.86
CA PHE A 56 23.37 -8.90 6.62
C PHE A 56 24.89 -9.00 6.65
N ASP A 57 25.58 -7.89 6.35
CA ASP A 57 27.03 -7.80 6.45
C ASP A 57 27.41 -6.98 7.70
N GLY A 58 28.32 -7.51 8.52
CA GLY A 58 28.75 -6.92 9.77
C GLY A 58 28.04 -7.44 11.03
N THR A 59 28.24 -6.73 12.15
CA THR A 59 27.69 -7.10 13.46
C THR A 59 26.22 -6.71 13.54
N ALA A 60 25.35 -7.68 13.82
CA ALA A 60 23.92 -7.44 14.00
C ALA A 60 23.68 -6.39 15.11
N PRO A 61 22.90 -5.32 14.85
CA PRO A 61 22.59 -4.35 15.87
C PRO A 61 21.67 -4.95 16.93
N LYS A 62 21.81 -4.51 18.17
CA LYS A 62 20.89 -4.91 19.25
C LYS A 62 19.60 -4.12 19.11
N ASN A 63 18.46 -4.81 19.04
CA ASN A 63 17.16 -4.16 19.07
C ASN A 63 16.83 -3.62 20.47
N ASP A 64 16.22 -2.45 20.51
CA ASP A 64 15.78 -1.81 21.76
C ASP A 64 14.71 -2.65 22.47
N PRO A 65 14.73 -2.72 23.82
CA PRO A 65 13.66 -3.34 24.58
C PRO A 65 12.34 -2.56 24.44
N ILE A 66 11.23 -3.26 24.56
CA ILE A 66 9.89 -2.69 24.63
C ILE A 66 9.41 -2.79 26.08
N ALA A 67 9.01 -1.65 26.65
CA ALA A 67 8.29 -1.62 27.92
C ALA A 67 6.79 -1.89 27.65
N MET A 68 6.28 -2.99 28.19
CA MET A 68 4.87 -3.41 28.06
C MET A 68 4.14 -3.39 29.42
N ASP A 69 4.76 -2.84 30.45
CA ASP A 69 4.26 -2.81 31.83
C ASP A 69 2.94 -2.03 32.00
N ALA A 70 2.66 -1.08 31.09
CA ALA A 70 1.40 -0.37 31.05
C ALA A 70 0.21 -1.22 30.54
N GLU A 71 0.47 -2.40 29.96
CA GLU A 71 -0.57 -3.31 29.48
C GLU A 71 -0.25 -4.77 29.89
N PRO A 72 -0.72 -5.22 31.08
CA PRO A 72 -0.37 -6.51 31.64
C PRO A 72 -0.66 -7.70 30.72
N THR A 73 -1.75 -7.64 29.94
CA THR A 73 -2.10 -8.71 28.98
C THR A 73 -1.05 -8.86 27.88
N CYS A 74 -0.38 -7.77 27.50
CA CYS A 74 0.78 -7.84 26.60
C CYS A 74 1.99 -8.39 27.33
N GLN A 75 2.30 -7.87 28.52
CA GLN A 75 3.50 -8.23 29.27
C GLN A 75 3.56 -9.73 29.58
N GLU A 76 2.44 -10.34 29.95
CA GLU A 76 2.34 -11.78 30.23
C GLU A 76 2.73 -12.66 29.04
N GLN A 77 2.59 -12.17 27.80
CA GLN A 77 2.98 -12.89 26.59
C GLN A 77 4.49 -12.88 26.34
N TYR A 78 5.25 -12.03 27.05
CA TYR A 78 6.69 -11.87 26.90
C TYR A 78 7.43 -12.01 28.24
N PRO A 79 7.47 -13.23 28.83
CA PRO A 79 8.10 -13.45 30.14
C PRO A 79 9.62 -13.14 30.14
N ASN A 80 10.26 -13.20 28.96
CA ASN A 80 11.68 -12.87 28.78
C ASN A 80 11.91 -11.44 28.25
N GLY A 81 10.86 -10.60 28.27
CA GLY A 81 10.86 -9.29 27.65
C GLY A 81 10.64 -9.33 26.14
N ALA A 82 10.28 -8.17 25.60
CA ALA A 82 10.04 -7.93 24.19
C ALA A 82 11.08 -6.94 23.66
N THR A 83 11.49 -7.09 22.39
CA THR A 83 12.36 -6.14 21.69
C THR A 83 11.72 -5.65 20.39
N ARG A 84 12.15 -4.48 19.92
CA ARG A 84 11.76 -3.96 18.61
C ARG A 84 12.21 -4.91 17.50
N GLU A 85 11.54 -4.86 16.36
CA GLU A 85 11.90 -5.64 15.16
C GLU A 85 12.60 -4.76 14.12
N THR A 86 13.44 -3.82 14.58
CA THR A 86 14.13 -2.85 13.71
C THR A 86 15.06 -3.55 12.72
N VAL A 87 15.88 -4.48 13.19
CA VAL A 87 16.69 -5.37 12.36
C VAL A 87 16.66 -6.77 12.95
N LEU A 88 16.18 -7.74 12.18
CA LEU A 88 16.15 -9.15 12.57
C LEU A 88 17.15 -9.92 11.72
N VAL A 89 18.35 -10.14 12.28
CA VAL A 89 19.37 -11.01 11.68
C VAL A 89 19.16 -12.44 12.19
N ASN A 90 18.98 -13.37 11.27
CA ASN A 90 18.90 -14.80 11.53
C ASN A 90 20.28 -15.36 11.94
N ASP A 91 20.29 -16.50 12.64
CA ASP A 91 21.53 -17.19 13.04
C ASP A 91 22.46 -17.52 11.86
N ASN A 92 21.90 -17.66 10.65
CA ASN A 92 22.64 -17.92 9.42
C ASN A 92 23.15 -16.63 8.72
N GLY A 93 23.06 -15.47 9.36
CA GLY A 93 23.50 -14.17 8.83
C GLY A 93 22.58 -13.54 7.79
N THR A 94 21.34 -14.03 7.66
CA THR A 94 20.33 -13.46 6.75
C THR A 94 19.36 -12.51 7.44
N LEU A 95 18.60 -11.73 6.69
CA LEU A 95 17.61 -10.79 7.24
C LEU A 95 16.18 -11.31 7.09
N GLN A 96 15.38 -11.17 8.15
CA GLN A 96 13.92 -11.26 8.09
C GLN A 96 13.30 -9.90 7.77
N ASN A 97 12.02 -9.91 7.38
CA ASN A 97 11.21 -8.70 7.18
C ASN A 97 11.72 -7.76 6.08
N VAL A 98 12.50 -8.26 5.12
CA VAL A 98 12.95 -7.46 3.96
C VAL A 98 11.93 -7.57 2.84
N PHE A 99 11.32 -6.44 2.47
CA PHE A 99 10.42 -6.37 1.32
C PHE A 99 11.20 -6.25 0.01
N VAL A 100 11.07 -7.26 -0.85
CA VAL A 100 11.71 -7.34 -2.17
C VAL A 100 10.64 -7.32 -3.24
N TYR A 101 10.82 -6.53 -4.31
CA TYR A 101 9.82 -6.43 -5.38
C TYR A 101 10.46 -6.09 -6.74
N VAL A 102 9.78 -6.46 -7.82
CA VAL A 102 10.16 -6.06 -9.18
C VAL A 102 9.78 -4.59 -9.40
N LYS A 103 10.78 -3.72 -9.57
CA LYS A 103 10.55 -2.27 -9.65
C LYS A 103 10.12 -1.77 -11.04
N LYS A 104 10.55 -2.42 -12.12
CA LYS A 104 10.36 -2.00 -13.52
C LYS A 104 10.29 -3.20 -14.45
N GLY A 105 9.79 -3.00 -15.67
CA GLY A 105 9.70 -4.03 -16.72
C GLY A 105 8.34 -4.73 -16.78
N LEU A 106 7.36 -4.25 -16.02
CA LEU A 106 6.01 -4.80 -15.95
C LEU A 106 4.93 -3.83 -16.46
N GLU A 107 5.34 -2.68 -17.02
CA GLU A 107 4.47 -1.55 -17.35
C GLU A 107 3.43 -1.87 -18.44
N ASN A 108 3.71 -2.86 -19.29
CA ASN A 108 2.81 -3.31 -20.37
C ASN A 108 1.83 -4.41 -19.93
N TYR A 109 1.93 -4.88 -18.68
CA TYR A 109 1.11 -5.95 -18.14
C TYR A 109 0.03 -5.41 -17.19
N LYS A 110 -1.08 -6.14 -17.11
CA LYS A 110 -2.11 -5.90 -16.10
C LYS A 110 -2.29 -7.14 -15.24
N PHE A 111 -2.51 -6.90 -13.95
CA PHE A 111 -2.70 -7.93 -12.95
C PHE A 111 -3.99 -7.65 -12.19
N SER A 112 -4.80 -8.68 -12.01
CA SER A 112 -5.95 -8.62 -11.10
C SER A 112 -5.46 -8.94 -9.69
N PRO A 113 -5.90 -8.19 -8.66
CA PRO A 113 -5.59 -8.54 -7.28
C PRO A 113 -6.17 -9.92 -6.93
N PRO A 114 -5.48 -10.73 -6.11
CA PRO A 114 -6.04 -12.00 -5.62
C PRO A 114 -7.38 -11.79 -4.91
N ALA A 115 -8.27 -12.77 -5.02
CA ALA A 115 -9.56 -12.76 -4.32
C ALA A 115 -9.40 -13.00 -2.82
N GLU A 116 -8.36 -13.75 -2.43
CA GLU A 116 -7.99 -13.97 -1.03
C GLU A 116 -7.41 -12.68 -0.43
N GLY A 117 -7.93 -12.29 0.73
CA GLY A 117 -7.47 -11.11 1.46
C GLY A 117 -6.16 -11.37 2.19
N VAL A 118 -5.33 -10.34 2.32
CA VAL A 118 -4.14 -10.38 3.17
C VAL A 118 -4.57 -10.13 4.61
N VAL A 119 -4.08 -10.92 5.56
CA VAL A 119 -4.38 -10.74 6.98
C VAL A 119 -3.27 -9.93 7.66
N LEU A 120 -3.68 -8.88 8.37
CA LEU A 120 -2.86 -8.18 9.35
C LEU A 120 -3.49 -8.40 10.74
N ASP A 121 -2.83 -9.19 11.57
CA ASP A 121 -3.32 -9.59 12.89
C ASP A 121 -2.66 -8.75 14.00
N GLN A 122 -3.44 -8.33 14.98
CA GLN A 122 -2.99 -7.74 16.24
C GLN A 122 -2.97 -8.86 17.27
N LYS A 123 -1.77 -9.37 17.54
CA LYS A 123 -1.53 -10.50 18.44
C LYS A 123 -0.22 -10.27 19.20
N GLY A 124 -0.21 -10.57 20.49
CA GLY A 124 0.93 -10.24 21.35
C GLY A 124 1.18 -8.74 21.43
N CYS A 125 0.17 -7.91 21.19
CA CYS A 125 0.32 -6.47 21.10
C CYS A 125 1.40 -6.08 20.09
N ARG A 126 1.37 -6.75 18.94
CA ARG A 126 2.18 -6.51 17.75
C ARG A 126 1.33 -6.70 16.50
N TYR A 127 1.83 -6.20 15.38
CA TYR A 127 1.26 -6.52 14.07
C TYR A 127 1.96 -7.73 13.47
N HIS A 128 1.17 -8.69 13.03
CA HIS A 128 1.63 -9.90 12.38
C HIS A 128 0.98 -10.04 11.00
N PRO A 129 1.78 -10.18 9.93
CA PRO A 129 3.25 -10.02 9.90
C PRO A 129 3.71 -8.57 10.16
N HIS A 130 4.97 -8.38 10.55
CA HIS A 130 5.56 -7.05 10.76
C HIS A 130 5.70 -6.27 9.45
N VAL A 131 6.06 -6.97 8.36
CA VAL A 131 6.12 -6.44 7.00
C VAL A 131 5.30 -7.34 6.09
N PHE A 132 4.48 -6.76 5.22
CA PHE A 132 3.75 -7.51 4.20
C PHE A 132 3.62 -6.77 2.88
N GLY A 133 3.35 -7.52 1.82
CA GLY A 133 2.91 -6.98 0.54
C GLY A 133 1.42 -7.21 0.32
N ILE A 134 0.81 -6.30 -0.43
CA ILE A 134 -0.60 -6.39 -0.85
C ILE A 134 -0.73 -5.77 -2.24
N MET A 135 -1.63 -6.28 -3.07
CA MET A 135 -1.96 -5.61 -4.32
C MET A 135 -2.98 -4.49 -4.11
N ALA A 136 -2.83 -3.40 -4.86
CA ALA A 136 -3.83 -2.34 -4.91
C ALA A 136 -5.22 -2.93 -5.26
N GLY A 137 -6.23 -2.60 -4.46
CA GLY A 137 -7.60 -3.12 -4.56
C GLY A 137 -7.82 -4.51 -3.93
N GLN A 138 -6.77 -5.21 -3.49
CA GLN A 138 -6.89 -6.45 -2.71
C GLN A 138 -7.45 -6.16 -1.32
N GLU A 139 -8.25 -7.08 -0.79
CA GLU A 139 -8.81 -6.95 0.56
C GLU A 139 -7.72 -7.10 1.63
N LEU A 140 -7.66 -6.15 2.56
CA LEU A 140 -6.92 -6.27 3.82
C LEU A 140 -7.91 -6.67 4.92
N ILE A 141 -7.66 -7.81 5.55
CA ILE A 141 -8.37 -8.30 6.72
C ILE A 141 -7.57 -7.90 7.96
N ILE A 142 -8.08 -6.94 8.70
CA ILE A 142 -7.51 -6.46 9.95
C ILE A 142 -8.14 -7.25 11.09
N ARG A 143 -7.34 -8.07 11.77
CA ARG A 143 -7.78 -8.91 12.88
C ARG A 143 -7.24 -8.39 14.20
N ASN A 144 -8.06 -8.44 15.25
CA ASN A 144 -7.61 -8.32 16.63
C ASN A 144 -7.79 -9.66 17.33
N SER A 145 -6.66 -10.32 17.61
CA SER A 145 -6.63 -11.59 18.34
C SER A 145 -6.39 -11.40 19.84
N ASP A 146 -5.75 -10.30 20.25
CA ASP A 146 -5.47 -10.00 21.66
C ASP A 146 -6.74 -9.76 22.48
N GLY A 147 -7.74 -9.09 21.89
CA GLY A 147 -9.00 -8.80 22.56
C GLY A 147 -8.97 -7.61 23.51
N ILE A 148 -7.87 -6.84 23.49
CA ILE A 148 -7.75 -5.51 24.09
C ILE A 148 -7.80 -4.44 23.00
N LEU A 149 -7.87 -3.16 23.38
CA LEU A 149 -7.96 -2.07 22.42
C LEU A 149 -6.63 -1.91 21.65
N HIS A 150 -6.73 -2.04 20.33
CA HIS A 150 -5.71 -1.62 19.40
C HIS A 150 -6.32 -0.73 18.31
N ASN A 151 -5.48 -0.06 17.53
CA ASN A 151 -5.91 0.54 16.28
C ASN A 151 -4.88 0.29 15.19
N ILE A 152 -5.33 0.37 13.93
CA ILE A 152 -4.47 0.39 12.75
C ILE A 152 -4.50 1.80 12.16
N HIS A 153 -3.34 2.45 12.11
CA HIS A 153 -3.20 3.79 11.58
C HIS A 153 -2.02 3.87 10.59
N PRO A 154 -2.21 3.48 9.32
CA PRO A 154 -1.20 3.65 8.29
C PRO A 154 -0.92 5.13 8.06
N GLN A 155 0.31 5.46 7.68
CA GLN A 155 0.79 6.81 7.40
C GLN A 155 1.11 6.97 5.89
N PRO A 156 0.11 6.87 4.99
CA PRO A 156 0.35 6.99 3.56
C PRO A 156 0.59 8.44 3.14
N ALA A 157 1.43 8.62 2.13
CA ALA A 157 1.59 9.85 1.37
C ALA A 157 0.59 9.95 0.20
N VAL A 158 0.13 8.82 -0.35
CA VAL A 158 -0.70 8.79 -1.57
C VAL A 158 -2.04 8.10 -1.35
N ASN A 159 -2.06 6.98 -0.65
CA ASN A 159 -3.29 6.28 -0.30
C ASN A 159 -4.17 7.09 0.67
N LYS A 160 -5.47 6.78 0.70
CA LYS A 160 -6.39 7.36 1.68
C LYS A 160 -5.99 6.94 3.09
N ALA A 161 -5.67 7.92 3.92
CA ALA A 161 -5.42 7.69 5.34
C ALA A 161 -6.67 7.17 6.07
N PHE A 162 -6.44 6.31 7.06
CA PHE A 162 -7.48 5.89 8.00
C PHE A 162 -6.86 5.61 9.37
N ASN A 163 -7.69 5.72 10.40
CA ASN A 163 -7.38 5.27 11.74
C ASN A 163 -8.55 4.41 12.22
N LEU A 164 -8.30 3.11 12.43
CA LEU A 164 -9.34 2.13 12.72
C LEU A 164 -9.08 1.47 14.07
N GLY A 165 -9.88 1.83 15.08
CA GLY A 165 -9.87 1.15 16.37
C GLY A 165 -10.61 -0.19 16.35
N GLN A 166 -10.07 -1.18 17.07
CA GLN A 166 -10.68 -2.48 17.34
C GLN A 166 -10.61 -2.75 18.86
N PRO A 167 -11.68 -2.47 19.61
CA PRO A 167 -11.67 -2.54 21.08
C PRO A 167 -11.70 -3.97 21.64
N VAL A 168 -12.07 -4.95 20.81
CA VAL A 168 -12.28 -6.35 21.20
C VAL A 168 -11.81 -7.27 20.08
N LYS A 169 -11.90 -8.59 20.31
CA LYS A 169 -11.66 -9.57 19.24
C LYS A 169 -12.64 -9.36 18.11
N MET A 170 -12.13 -8.95 16.95
CA MET A 170 -12.95 -8.68 15.78
C MET A 170 -12.10 -8.64 14.51
N ASP A 171 -12.79 -8.78 13.39
CA ASP A 171 -12.23 -8.52 12.07
C ASP A 171 -12.80 -7.23 11.49
N SER A 172 -12.03 -6.58 10.63
CA SER A 172 -12.46 -5.44 9.84
C SER A 172 -11.78 -5.48 8.48
N LYS A 173 -12.42 -4.88 7.48
CA LYS A 173 -11.94 -4.92 6.10
C LYS A 173 -11.55 -3.52 5.62
N LYS A 174 -10.39 -3.42 4.99
CA LYS A 174 -9.88 -2.21 4.33
C LYS A 174 -9.24 -2.58 3.00
N LYS A 175 -8.85 -1.55 2.25
CA LYS A 175 -8.09 -1.66 1.00
C LYS A 175 -7.12 -0.50 0.90
N PHE A 176 -6.03 -0.72 0.18
CA PHE A 176 -5.21 0.33 -0.40
C PHE A 176 -5.47 0.33 -1.90
N ASP A 177 -5.68 1.50 -2.49
CA ASP A 177 -6.14 1.63 -3.87
C ASP A 177 -5.02 2.10 -4.81
N GLN A 178 -3.88 2.55 -4.26
CA GLN A 178 -2.77 3.13 -5.01
C GLN A 178 -1.45 2.44 -4.65
N VAL A 179 -0.56 2.33 -5.64
CA VAL A 179 0.80 1.83 -5.43
C VAL A 179 1.55 2.77 -4.49
N GLU A 180 2.10 2.21 -3.42
CA GLU A 180 2.87 2.94 -2.42
C GLU A 180 3.68 1.94 -1.60
N VAL A 181 5.00 2.05 -1.66
CA VAL A 181 5.91 1.04 -1.11
C VAL A 181 6.35 1.46 0.28
N MET A 182 6.18 0.54 1.24
CA MET A 182 6.59 0.68 2.64
C MET A 182 5.87 1.82 3.38
N ILE A 183 4.54 1.82 3.31
CA ILE A 183 3.69 2.66 4.17
C ILE A 183 3.90 2.22 5.63
N PRO A 184 4.35 3.12 6.53
CA PRO A 184 4.44 2.81 7.95
C PRO A 184 3.03 2.65 8.55
N ILE A 185 2.88 1.68 9.43
CA ILE A 185 1.65 1.43 10.20
C ILE A 185 2.00 1.59 11.68
N LYS A 186 1.18 2.34 12.41
CA LYS A 186 1.31 2.49 13.87
C LYS A 186 0.01 2.18 14.59
N CYS A 187 0.14 1.82 15.85
CA CYS A 187 -0.92 1.87 16.85
C CYS A 187 -0.74 3.15 17.67
N ASP A 188 -1.80 3.93 17.81
CA ASP A 188 -1.81 5.13 18.67
C ASP A 188 -2.01 4.77 20.15
N VAL A 189 -2.52 3.57 20.45
CA VAL A 189 -2.70 3.07 21.83
C VAL A 189 -1.39 2.51 22.38
N HIS A 190 -0.73 1.66 21.58
CA HIS A 190 0.49 0.98 21.95
C HIS A 190 1.64 1.45 21.07
N ALA A 191 2.35 2.50 21.50
CA ALA A 191 3.36 3.19 20.70
C ALA A 191 4.55 2.31 20.22
N TRP A 192 4.67 1.09 20.75
CA TRP A 192 5.64 0.12 20.27
C TRP A 192 5.18 -0.67 19.05
N MET A 193 3.87 -0.80 18.83
CA MET A 193 3.31 -1.51 17.69
C MET A 193 3.57 -0.71 16.42
N SER A 194 4.34 -1.33 15.54
CA SER A 194 4.67 -0.80 14.24
C SER A 194 4.72 -1.93 13.23
N GLY A 195 4.54 -1.58 11.96
CA GLY A 195 4.68 -2.48 10.82
C GLY A 195 4.74 -1.70 9.52
N TYR A 196 4.91 -2.40 8.40
CA TYR A 196 5.01 -1.79 7.09
C TYR A 196 4.23 -2.58 6.05
N VAL A 197 3.61 -1.87 5.12
CA VAL A 197 2.92 -2.48 3.97
C VAL A 197 3.49 -1.97 2.65
N GLY A 198 3.82 -2.89 1.76
CA GLY A 198 4.16 -2.61 0.37
C GLY A 198 2.94 -2.81 -0.51
N VAL A 199 2.39 -1.72 -1.06
CA VAL A 199 1.24 -1.78 -1.97
C VAL A 199 1.75 -1.71 -3.41
N LEU A 200 1.48 -2.74 -4.20
CA LEU A 200 1.92 -2.85 -5.60
C LEU A 200 0.73 -3.14 -6.53
N ASN A 201 0.88 -2.91 -7.82
CA ASN A 201 -0.14 -3.25 -8.83
C ASN A 201 0.15 -4.57 -9.56
N HIS A 202 1.11 -5.35 -9.05
CA HIS A 202 1.51 -6.64 -9.57
C HIS A 202 1.86 -7.59 -8.41
N PRO A 203 1.83 -8.93 -8.63
CA PRO A 203 2.06 -9.91 -7.57
C PRO A 203 3.55 -10.21 -7.31
N TYR A 204 4.47 -9.65 -8.10
CA TYR A 204 5.91 -9.95 -8.00
C TYR A 204 6.62 -9.21 -6.86
N PHE A 205 6.41 -9.71 -5.64
CA PHE A 205 7.08 -9.27 -4.42
C PHE A 205 7.21 -10.43 -3.42
N ALA A 206 8.09 -10.28 -2.45
CA ALA A 206 8.30 -11.21 -1.34
C ALA A 206 8.71 -10.44 -0.07
N VAL A 207 8.51 -11.06 1.09
CA VAL A 207 9.06 -10.61 2.38
C VAL A 207 9.91 -11.74 2.93
N THR A 208 11.15 -11.44 3.27
CA THR A 208 12.08 -12.49 3.68
C THR A 208 11.71 -13.13 5.03
N GLY A 209 11.83 -14.45 5.10
CA GLY A 209 11.57 -15.24 6.31
C GLY A 209 12.81 -15.50 7.17
N THR A 210 12.68 -16.48 8.08
CA THR A 210 13.72 -16.91 9.05
C THR A 210 14.96 -17.54 8.41
N ASP A 211 14.96 -17.76 7.09
CA ASP A 211 16.11 -18.24 6.35
C ASP A 211 16.65 -17.21 5.33
N GLY A 212 16.04 -16.02 5.31
CA GLY A 212 16.39 -14.91 4.43
C GLY A 212 15.85 -14.98 3.01
N SER A 213 15.07 -16.01 2.67
CA SER A 213 14.39 -16.13 1.37
C SER A 213 13.00 -15.51 1.37
#